data_AF-A0AAV6HMJ4-F1
#
_entry.id   AF-A0AAV6HMJ4-F1
#
_cell.length_a   1.000
_cell.length_b   1.000
_cell.length_c   1.000
_cell.angle_alpha   90.00
_cell.angle_beta   90.00
_cell.angle_gamma   90.00
#
_symmetry.space_group_name_H-M   'P 1'
#
loop_
_entity.id
_entity.type
_entity.pdbx_description
1 polymer ?
#
loop_
_entity_poly.entity_id
_entity_poly.type
_entity_poly.pdbx_seq_one_letter_code
_entity_poly.pdbx_strand_id
1 'polypeptide(L)'
;MTESIKIIQQALEGIPGGPYENLEIRRFDREIRMFFLGDGKFDRRLESLKEVYGIIWMFVPIFTPVLGITIGVLVIVWLEREISAGIQQRIGPEYAGPLGILQALADGTKLIFKENLLPSRGDTRLFRIGPSIAVISILLSYSVIPFSYRLILADLSIGVFLWIAVSSIAPVGLLMSGYGSNNKYSFLGGLRAAAQSISYEIPLTLCVLSISLRVIR
;
A
#
# COMPACT_ATOMS: atom_id res chain seq x y z
N MET A 1 -16.63 -44.56 13.73
CA MET A 1 -16.36 -43.12 13.92
C MET A 1 -14.92 -42.71 13.63
N THR A 2 -14.01 -43.66 13.35
CA THR A 2 -12.58 -43.41 13.09
C THR A 2 -12.22 -43.35 11.60
N GLU A 3 -13.10 -43.84 10.71
CA GLU A 3 -12.90 -43.84 9.26
C GLU A 3 -13.25 -42.49 8.60
N SER A 4 -14.24 -41.75 9.11
CA SER A 4 -14.65 -40.45 8.56
C SER A 4 -13.65 -39.33 8.82
N ILE A 5 -12.82 -39.46 9.86
CA ILE A 5 -11.77 -38.46 10.18
C ILE A 5 -10.54 -38.68 9.29
N LYS A 6 -10.21 -39.93 8.91
CA LYS A 6 -9.11 -40.23 7.98
C LYS A 6 -9.35 -39.69 6.58
N ILE A 7 -10.60 -39.69 6.10
CA ILE A 7 -10.95 -39.19 4.76
C ILE A 7 -10.76 -37.66 4.66
N ILE A 8 -11.05 -36.92 5.73
CA ILE A 8 -10.90 -35.45 5.75
C ILE A 8 -9.42 -35.06 5.92
N GLN A 9 -8.66 -35.84 6.70
CA GLN A 9 -7.23 -35.59 6.90
C GLN A 9 -6.40 -35.93 5.65
N GLN A 10 -6.80 -36.96 4.90
CA GLN A 10 -6.20 -37.31 3.61
C GLN A 10 -6.57 -36.33 2.47
N ALA A 11 -7.65 -35.58 2.61
CA ALA A 11 -8.03 -34.49 1.70
C ALA A 11 -7.27 -33.17 1.98
N LEU A 12 -6.78 -32.97 3.21
CA LEU A 12 -6.09 -31.73 3.62
C LEU A 12 -4.56 -31.82 3.63
N GLU A 13 -3.96 -33.01 3.65
CA GLU A 13 -2.49 -33.20 3.62
C GLU A 13 -1.93 -33.66 2.26
N GLY A 14 -2.77 -33.71 1.21
CA GLY A 14 -2.42 -34.17 -0.13
C GLY A 14 -1.94 -33.10 -1.13
N ILE A 15 -0.78 -32.51 -0.87
CA ILE A 15 0.24 -32.10 -1.87
C ILE A 15 -0.09 -30.95 -2.87
N PRO A 16 0.64 -29.80 -2.83
CA PRO A 16 0.69 -28.85 -3.95
C PRO A 16 1.44 -29.50 -5.12
N GLY A 17 0.77 -29.65 -6.26
CA GLY A 17 1.31 -30.40 -7.41
C GLY A 17 0.43 -31.55 -7.90
N GLY A 18 -0.90 -31.42 -7.82
CA GLY A 18 -1.84 -32.41 -8.33
C GLY A 18 -1.90 -32.43 -9.87
N PRO A 19 -2.08 -33.61 -10.50
CA PRO A 19 -2.16 -33.74 -11.96
C PRO A 19 -3.38 -33.02 -12.57
N TYR A 20 -4.40 -32.70 -11.79
CA TYR A 20 -5.68 -32.16 -12.28
C TYR A 20 -5.68 -30.64 -12.49
N GLU A 21 -4.91 -29.86 -11.72
CA GLU A 21 -4.76 -28.40 -11.95
C GLU A 21 -3.96 -28.12 -13.23
N ASN A 22 -3.07 -29.06 -13.60
CA ASN A 22 -2.31 -29.05 -14.83
C ASN A 22 -3.05 -29.66 -16.02
N LEU A 23 -4.09 -30.49 -15.81
CA LEU A 23 -4.76 -31.19 -16.89
C LEU A 23 -5.78 -30.31 -17.61
N GLU A 24 -6.54 -29.45 -16.93
CA GLU A 24 -7.48 -28.54 -17.61
C GLU A 24 -6.75 -27.43 -18.37
N ILE A 25 -5.70 -26.85 -17.77
CA ILE A 25 -4.85 -25.85 -18.44
C ILE A 25 -4.11 -26.48 -19.63
N ARG A 26 -3.56 -27.70 -19.51
CA ARG A 26 -2.90 -28.39 -20.64
C ARG A 26 -3.87 -28.99 -21.66
N ARG A 27 -5.13 -29.27 -21.31
CA ARG A 27 -6.16 -29.76 -22.24
C ARG A 27 -6.73 -28.59 -23.04
N PHE A 28 -6.94 -27.44 -22.42
CA PHE A 28 -7.30 -26.19 -23.07
C PHE A 28 -6.16 -25.70 -24.00
N ASP A 29 -4.90 -25.78 -23.57
CA ASP A 29 -3.74 -25.46 -24.42
C ASP A 29 -3.60 -26.45 -25.60
N ARG A 30 -3.96 -27.74 -25.43
CA ARG A 30 -3.94 -28.74 -26.52
C ARG A 30 -5.06 -28.55 -27.54
N GLU A 31 -6.28 -28.20 -27.11
CA GLU A 31 -7.40 -27.93 -28.02
C GLU A 31 -7.15 -26.66 -28.84
N ILE A 32 -6.60 -25.61 -28.23
CA ILE A 32 -6.18 -24.41 -28.96
C ILE A 32 -5.05 -24.74 -29.96
N ARG A 33 -4.08 -25.58 -29.58
CA ARG A 33 -2.97 -25.96 -30.47
C ARG A 33 -3.40 -26.84 -31.66
N MET A 34 -4.40 -27.70 -31.47
CA MET A 34 -4.91 -28.57 -32.53
C MET A 34 -5.86 -27.85 -33.49
N PHE A 35 -6.58 -26.83 -33.02
CA PHE A 35 -7.50 -26.04 -33.85
C PHE A 35 -6.78 -25.00 -34.73
N PHE A 36 -5.54 -24.63 -34.41
CA PHE A 36 -4.81 -23.52 -35.06
C PHE A 36 -3.62 -23.89 -35.97
N LEU A 37 -3.47 -25.17 -36.33
CA LEU A 37 -2.31 -25.68 -37.09
C LEU A 37 -2.36 -25.35 -38.61
N GLY A 38 -2.77 -24.13 -38.97
CA GLY A 38 -2.97 -23.70 -40.36
C GLY A 38 -2.46 -22.30 -40.75
N ASP A 39 -2.15 -21.38 -39.82
CA ASP A 39 -1.78 -20.00 -40.20
C ASP A 39 -0.69 -19.40 -39.30
N GLY A 40 0.57 -19.41 -39.76
CA GLY A 40 1.74 -18.83 -39.06
C GLY A 40 1.70 -17.30 -38.87
N LYS A 41 0.62 -16.61 -39.32
CA LYS A 41 0.31 -15.21 -38.98
C LYS A 41 -0.55 -15.09 -37.72
N PHE A 42 -1.32 -16.13 -37.38
CA PHE A 42 -2.20 -16.13 -36.20
C PHE A 42 -1.41 -16.40 -34.92
N ASP A 43 -0.42 -17.28 -34.96
CA ASP A 43 0.49 -17.55 -33.84
C ASP A 43 1.22 -16.28 -33.36
N ARG A 44 1.75 -15.46 -34.28
CA ARG A 44 2.41 -14.18 -33.90
C ARG A 44 1.46 -13.18 -33.21
N ARG A 45 0.16 -13.19 -33.54
CA ARG A 45 -0.84 -12.37 -32.84
C ARG A 45 -1.18 -12.94 -31.46
N LEU A 46 -1.28 -14.26 -31.33
CA LEU A 46 -1.48 -14.94 -30.05
C LEU A 46 -0.30 -14.75 -29.09
N GLU A 47 0.93 -14.79 -29.61
CA GLU A 47 2.15 -14.57 -28.83
C GLU A 47 2.23 -13.11 -28.35
N SER A 48 1.92 -12.15 -29.22
CA SER A 48 1.77 -10.74 -28.85
C SER A 48 0.67 -10.53 -27.80
N LEU A 49 -0.47 -11.22 -27.91
CA LEU A 49 -1.54 -11.14 -26.92
C LEU A 49 -1.15 -11.79 -25.57
N LYS A 50 -0.38 -12.88 -25.59
CA LYS A 50 0.17 -13.52 -24.38
C LYS A 50 1.21 -12.63 -23.69
N GLU A 51 2.05 -11.92 -24.44
CA GLU A 51 2.98 -10.93 -23.91
C GLU A 51 2.23 -9.75 -23.27
N VAL A 52 1.23 -9.20 -23.95
CA VAL A 52 0.38 -8.12 -23.42
C VAL A 52 -0.36 -8.57 -22.16
N TYR A 53 -0.92 -9.79 -22.17
CA TYR A 53 -1.58 -10.38 -21.00
C TYR A 53 -0.61 -10.58 -19.84
N GLY A 54 0.61 -11.07 -20.10
CA GLY A 54 1.66 -11.22 -19.09
C GLY A 54 2.08 -9.89 -18.45
N ILE A 55 2.22 -8.85 -19.26
CA ILE A 55 2.51 -7.48 -18.78
C ILE A 55 1.37 -6.98 -17.89
N ILE A 56 0.11 -7.13 -18.30
CA ILE A 56 -1.06 -6.71 -17.51
C ILE A 56 -1.11 -7.45 -16.18
N TRP A 57 -0.86 -8.77 -16.17
CA TRP A 57 -0.85 -9.58 -14.95
C TRP A 57 0.25 -9.22 -13.96
N MET A 58 1.39 -8.70 -14.44
CA MET A 58 2.46 -8.22 -13.57
C MET A 58 2.09 -6.95 -12.80
N PHE A 59 1.21 -6.10 -13.35
CA PHE A 59 0.77 -4.88 -12.69
C PHE A 59 -0.31 -5.11 -11.62
N VAL A 60 -1.12 -6.16 -11.76
CA VAL A 60 -2.19 -6.51 -10.80
C VAL A 60 -1.69 -6.52 -9.34
N PRO A 61 -0.63 -7.25 -8.96
CA PRO A 61 -0.16 -7.30 -7.56
C PRO A 61 0.38 -5.96 -7.04
N ILE A 62 0.74 -5.02 -7.91
CA ILE A 62 1.19 -3.67 -7.51
C ILE A 62 -0.02 -2.74 -7.32
N PHE A 63 -1.03 -2.83 -8.20
CA PHE A 63 -2.23 -1.99 -8.09
C PHE A 63 -3.12 -2.39 -6.92
N THR A 64 -3.23 -3.68 -6.60
CA THR A 64 -4.05 -4.15 -5.46
C THR A 64 -3.71 -3.46 -4.12
N PRO A 65 -2.45 -3.43 -3.65
CA PRO A 65 -2.09 -2.78 -2.40
C PRO A 65 -2.23 -1.25 -2.47
N VAL A 66 -1.93 -0.62 -3.61
CA VAL A 66 -2.11 0.84 -3.78
C VAL A 66 -3.59 1.23 -3.65
N LEU A 67 -4.49 0.47 -4.27
CA LEU A 67 -5.93 0.67 -4.13
C LEU A 67 -6.38 0.38 -2.70
N GLY A 68 -5.88 -0.68 -2.08
CA GLY A 68 -6.17 -1.04 -0.69
C GLY A 68 -5.78 0.06 0.30
N ILE A 69 -4.57 0.62 0.17
CA ILE A 69 -4.08 1.74 1.00
C ILE A 69 -4.96 2.97 0.78
N THR A 70 -5.29 3.30 -0.47
CA THR A 70 -6.13 4.47 -0.79
C THR A 70 -7.52 4.37 -0.15
N ILE A 71 -8.18 3.22 -0.30
CA ILE A 71 -9.48 2.96 0.33
C ILE A 71 -9.35 2.98 1.86
N GLY A 72 -8.30 2.38 2.41
CA GLY A 72 -8.02 2.39 3.85
C GLY A 72 -7.89 3.79 4.42
N VAL A 73 -7.17 4.69 3.73
CA VAL A 73 -7.03 6.10 4.13
C VAL A 73 -8.39 6.81 4.11
N LEU A 74 -9.22 6.60 3.08
CA LEU A 74 -10.57 7.19 3.01
C LEU A 74 -11.44 6.73 4.19
N VAL A 75 -11.40 5.44 4.52
CA VAL A 75 -12.13 4.87 5.67
C VAL A 75 -11.62 5.43 6.99
N ILE A 76 -10.30 5.55 7.18
CA ILE A 76 -9.71 6.10 8.41
C ILE A 76 -10.12 7.57 8.59
N VAL A 77 -10.10 8.38 7.53
CA VAL A 77 -10.51 9.79 7.59
C VAL A 77 -12.00 9.92 7.94
N TRP A 78 -12.85 9.07 7.37
CA TRP A 78 -14.27 9.03 7.72
C TRP A 78 -14.49 8.58 9.18
N LEU A 79 -13.83 7.49 9.60
CA LEU A 79 -13.91 6.98 10.97
C LEU A 79 -13.42 7.97 12.01
N GLU A 80 -12.32 8.68 11.74
CA GLU A 80 -11.79 9.70 12.66
C GLU A 80 -12.82 10.78 12.96
N ARG A 81 -13.56 11.22 11.94
CA ARG A 81 -14.61 12.24 12.10
C ARG A 81 -15.81 11.69 12.85
N GLU A 82 -16.22 10.46 12.55
CA GLU A 82 -17.37 9.82 13.18
C GLU A 82 -17.11 9.52 14.66
N ILE A 83 -15.95 8.96 14.98
CA ILE A 83 -15.53 8.67 16.35
C ILE A 83 -15.36 9.97 17.15
N SER A 84 -14.70 10.98 16.56
CA SER A 84 -14.54 12.29 17.22
C SER A 84 -15.88 12.99 17.46
N ALA A 85 -16.84 12.85 16.55
CA ALA A 85 -18.19 13.35 16.72
C ALA A 85 -18.93 12.61 17.85
N GLY A 86 -18.83 11.27 17.87
CA GLY A 86 -19.40 10.44 18.94
C GLY A 86 -18.85 10.77 20.33
N ILE A 87 -17.54 10.99 20.46
CA ILE A 87 -16.90 11.43 21.72
C ILE A 87 -17.44 12.78 22.17
N GLN A 88 -17.69 13.69 21.22
CA GLN A 88 -18.18 15.04 21.49
C GLN A 88 -19.71 15.12 21.61
N GLN A 89 -20.43 13.98 21.57
CA GLN A 89 -21.89 13.93 21.55
C GLN A 89 -22.53 14.79 20.44
N ARG A 90 -21.86 14.88 19.29
CA ARG A 90 -22.40 15.51 18.07
C ARG A 90 -22.49 14.48 16.96
N ILE A 91 -23.31 14.79 15.95
CA ILE A 91 -23.47 13.93 14.77
C ILE A 91 -22.31 14.21 13.81
N GLY A 92 -21.76 13.15 13.22
CA GLY A 92 -20.71 13.22 12.21
C GLY A 92 -21.22 13.64 10.83
N PRO A 93 -20.46 13.38 9.75
CA PRO A 93 -20.89 13.72 8.40
C PRO A 93 -22.12 12.90 7.97
N GLU A 94 -23.24 13.56 7.67
CA GLU A 94 -24.50 12.85 7.30
C GLU A 94 -24.96 13.13 5.85
N TYR A 95 -24.62 14.29 5.29
CA TYR A 95 -25.24 14.76 4.03
C TYR A 95 -24.48 14.37 2.77
N ALA A 96 -23.22 13.92 2.88
CA ALA A 96 -22.37 13.52 1.76
C ALA A 96 -22.46 12.01 1.52
N GLY A 97 -23.66 11.54 1.13
CA GLY A 97 -23.97 10.12 0.93
C GLY A 97 -24.50 9.41 2.19
N PRO A 98 -24.86 8.12 2.10
CA PRO A 98 -25.37 7.37 3.26
C PRO A 98 -24.31 7.35 4.38
N LEU A 99 -24.66 7.85 5.58
CA LEU A 99 -23.75 7.97 6.73
C LEU A 99 -22.46 8.76 6.44
N GLY A 100 -22.47 9.63 5.41
CA GLY A 100 -21.33 10.47 5.05
C GLY A 100 -20.09 9.73 4.51
N ILE A 101 -20.23 8.48 4.03
CA ILE A 101 -19.09 7.69 3.51
C ILE A 101 -18.39 8.41 2.34
N LEU A 102 -19.13 9.16 1.51
CA LEU A 102 -18.55 9.88 0.38
C LEU A 102 -17.86 11.20 0.79
N GLN A 103 -17.95 11.60 2.07
CA GLN A 103 -17.34 12.83 2.55
C GLN A 103 -15.82 12.84 2.37
N ALA A 104 -15.13 11.75 2.70
CA ALA A 104 -13.67 11.66 2.55
C ALA A 104 -13.25 11.80 1.08
N LEU A 105 -14.04 11.24 0.15
CA LEU A 105 -13.83 11.37 -1.28
C LEU A 105 -14.11 12.80 -1.78
N ALA A 106 -15.17 13.43 -1.27
CA ALA A 106 -15.50 14.82 -1.58
C ALA A 106 -14.40 15.80 -1.12
N ASP A 107 -13.81 15.58 0.06
CA ASP A 107 -12.70 16.41 0.55
C ASP A 107 -11.43 16.21 -0.28
N GLY A 108 -11.11 14.98 -0.69
CA GLY A 108 -10.00 14.70 -1.59
C GLY A 108 -10.17 15.37 -2.96
N THR A 109 -11.33 15.21 -3.59
CA THR A 109 -11.63 15.84 -4.89
C THR A 109 -11.60 17.37 -4.80
N LYS A 110 -12.17 17.95 -3.74
CA LYS A 110 -12.12 19.39 -3.47
C LYS A 110 -10.68 19.92 -3.41
N LEU A 111 -9.76 19.19 -2.78
CA LEU A 111 -8.36 19.60 -2.67
C LEU A 111 -7.64 19.57 -4.03
N ILE A 112 -8.00 18.67 -4.93
CA ILE A 112 -7.41 18.60 -6.29
C ILE A 112 -7.85 19.80 -7.15
N PHE A 113 -9.11 20.21 -7.03
CA PHE A 113 -9.63 21.38 -7.77
C PHE A 113 -9.23 22.72 -7.13
N LYS A 114 -8.67 22.70 -5.92
CA LYS A 114 -8.25 23.92 -5.23
C LYS A 114 -7.01 24.50 -5.90
N GLU A 115 -6.99 25.83 -6.06
CA GLU A 115 -5.82 26.54 -6.55
C GLU A 115 -4.62 26.35 -5.60
N ASN A 116 -3.44 26.06 -6.18
CA ASN A 116 -2.20 25.89 -5.45
C ASN A 116 -1.49 27.24 -5.25
N LEU A 117 -1.66 27.83 -4.06
CA LEU A 117 -0.97 29.06 -3.68
C LEU A 117 0.44 28.74 -3.15
N LEU A 118 1.45 29.40 -3.71
CA LEU A 118 2.86 29.24 -3.33
C LEU A 118 3.38 30.52 -2.65
N PRO A 119 4.27 30.38 -1.65
CA PRO A 119 4.82 31.55 -0.96
C PRO A 119 5.70 32.39 -1.90
N SER A 120 5.39 33.69 -2.04
CA SER A 120 6.11 34.58 -2.96
C SER A 120 7.58 34.81 -2.59
N ARG A 121 7.92 34.66 -1.30
CA ARG A 121 9.28 34.84 -0.78
C ARG A 121 9.98 33.52 -0.44
N GLY A 122 9.30 32.38 -0.58
CA GLY A 122 9.81 31.07 -0.20
C GLY A 122 10.55 30.36 -1.32
N ASP A 123 11.37 29.36 -0.97
CA ASP A 123 11.92 28.44 -1.97
C ASP A 123 10.82 27.48 -2.43
N THR A 124 10.26 27.76 -3.61
CA THR A 124 9.18 26.98 -4.20
C THR A 124 9.57 25.53 -4.52
N ARG A 125 10.86 25.23 -4.75
CA ARG A 125 11.30 23.86 -5.02
C ARG A 125 11.30 23.05 -3.74
N LEU A 126 11.91 23.58 -2.67
CA LEU A 126 11.92 22.92 -1.36
C LEU A 126 10.50 22.76 -0.80
N PHE A 127 9.66 23.78 -0.94
CA PHE A 127 8.27 23.75 -0.47
C PHE A 127 7.42 22.68 -1.17
N ARG A 128 7.66 22.43 -2.46
CA ARG A 128 6.95 21.38 -3.22
C ARG A 128 7.50 19.98 -2.93
N ILE A 129 8.83 19.84 -2.89
CA ILE A 129 9.49 18.54 -2.73
C ILE A 129 9.38 18.02 -1.29
N GLY A 130 9.36 18.90 -0.29
CA GLY A 130 9.34 18.51 1.13
C GLY A 130 8.18 17.55 1.48
N PRO A 131 6.91 17.92 1.22
CA PRO A 131 5.78 17.02 1.45
C PRO A 131 5.85 15.72 0.62
N SER A 132 6.36 15.79 -0.61
CA SER A 132 6.51 14.61 -1.47
C SER A 132 7.47 13.58 -0.87
N ILE A 133 8.61 14.01 -0.32
CA ILE A 133 9.57 13.11 0.33
C ILE A 133 8.92 12.35 1.49
N ALA A 134 8.16 13.05 2.33
CA ALA A 134 7.47 12.42 3.47
C ALA A 134 6.44 11.39 3.01
N VAL A 135 5.65 11.70 1.99
CA VAL A 135 4.64 10.77 1.44
C VAL A 135 5.30 9.56 0.78
N ILE A 136 6.33 9.76 -0.04
CA ILE A 136 7.06 8.67 -0.72
C ILE A 136 7.68 7.71 0.29
N SER A 137 8.26 8.25 1.36
CA SER A 137 8.81 7.47 2.47
C SER A 137 7.76 6.53 3.07
N ILE A 138 6.55 7.03 3.35
CA ILE A 138 5.47 6.21 3.93
C ILE A 138 4.98 5.17 2.92
N LEU A 139 4.81 5.54 1.65
CA LEU A 139 4.38 4.59 0.62
C LEU A 139 5.38 3.46 0.41
N LEU A 140 6.69 3.76 0.45
CA LEU A 140 7.75 2.76 0.36
C LEU A 140 7.73 1.81 1.56
N SER A 141 7.44 2.34 2.75
CA SER A 141 7.32 1.58 4.00
C SER A 141 6.23 0.49 3.92
N TYR A 142 5.13 0.73 3.19
CA TYR A 142 4.09 -0.27 2.95
C TYR A 142 4.53 -1.47 2.09
N SER A 143 5.62 -1.34 1.33
CA SER A 143 6.12 -2.43 0.48
C SER A 143 6.61 -3.64 1.27
N VAL A 144 6.96 -3.44 2.54
CA VAL A 144 7.49 -4.47 3.44
C VAL A 144 6.37 -5.28 4.10
N ILE A 145 5.16 -4.73 4.17
CA ILE A 145 4.08 -5.29 4.98
C ILE A 145 3.45 -6.48 4.22
N PRO A 146 3.43 -7.69 4.81
CA PRO A 146 2.76 -8.82 4.20
C PRO A 146 1.23 -8.71 4.41
N PHE A 147 0.46 -8.60 3.32
CA PHE A 147 -1.01 -8.52 3.40
C PHE A 147 -1.67 -9.92 3.43
N SER A 148 -1.06 -10.90 2.78
CA SER A 148 -1.52 -12.29 2.76
C SER A 148 -0.36 -13.22 2.41
N TYR A 149 -0.49 -14.52 2.67
CA TYR A 149 0.51 -15.54 2.33
C TYR A 149 0.91 -15.53 0.83
N ARG A 150 -0.02 -15.11 -0.05
CA ARG A 150 0.22 -14.97 -1.50
C ARG A 150 0.45 -13.53 -1.96
N LEU A 151 0.24 -12.53 -1.10
CA LEU A 151 0.35 -11.10 -1.43
C LEU A 151 1.46 -10.46 -0.61
N ILE A 152 2.70 -10.84 -0.96
CA ILE A 152 3.93 -10.25 -0.44
C ILE A 152 4.60 -9.54 -1.62
N LEU A 153 4.75 -8.22 -1.53
CA LEU A 153 5.36 -7.40 -2.59
C LEU A 153 6.86 -7.63 -2.69
N ALA A 154 7.54 -7.66 -1.54
CA ALA A 154 8.96 -7.92 -1.44
C ALA A 154 9.23 -8.74 -0.18
N ASP A 155 9.56 -10.02 -0.36
CA ASP A 155 10.04 -10.87 0.73
C ASP A 155 11.51 -10.52 1.02
N LEU A 156 11.71 -9.63 1.98
CA LEU A 156 13.01 -9.12 2.39
C LEU A 156 13.36 -9.70 3.75
N SER A 157 14.49 -10.42 3.84
CA SER A 157 14.99 -10.95 5.12
C SER A 157 15.24 -9.86 6.17
N ILE A 158 15.40 -8.60 5.74
CA ILE A 158 15.69 -7.43 6.58
C ILE A 158 14.48 -6.45 6.57
N GLY A 159 13.27 -6.94 6.28
CA GLY A 159 12.08 -6.11 6.09
C GLY A 159 11.82 -5.11 7.21
N VAL A 160 11.75 -5.58 8.46
CA VAL A 160 11.45 -4.73 9.62
C VAL A 160 12.48 -3.62 9.84
N PHE A 161 13.77 -3.91 9.60
CA PHE A 161 14.82 -2.90 9.71
C PHE A 161 14.75 -1.88 8.56
N LEU A 162 14.42 -2.33 7.34
CA LEU A 162 14.17 -1.45 6.21
C LEU A 162 12.98 -0.52 6.47
N TRP A 163 11.92 -1.03 7.11
CA TRP A 163 10.77 -0.23 7.53
C TRP A 163 11.17 0.94 8.46
N ILE A 164 12.01 0.67 9.48
CA ILE A 164 12.55 1.71 10.37
C ILE A 164 13.42 2.70 9.59
N ALA A 165 14.36 2.19 8.80
CA ALA A 165 15.30 3.03 8.04
C ALA A 165 14.59 3.98 7.07
N VAL A 166 13.54 3.49 6.40
CA VAL A 166 12.71 4.32 5.52
C VAL A 166 11.93 5.34 6.34
N SER A 167 11.33 4.97 7.47
CA SER A 167 10.59 5.91 8.32
C SER A 167 11.42 7.13 8.74
N SER A 168 12.73 6.96 9.00
CA SER A 168 13.66 8.04 9.36
C SER A 168 13.89 9.11 8.28
N ILE A 169 13.36 8.92 7.07
CA ILE A 169 13.44 9.91 5.98
C ILE A 169 12.32 10.96 6.11
N ALA A 170 11.17 10.61 6.69
CA ALA A 170 10.03 11.50 6.80
C ALA A 170 10.30 12.84 7.53
N PRO A 171 11.09 12.90 8.63
CA PRO A 171 11.44 14.16 9.29
C PRO A 171 12.18 15.15 8.40
N VAL A 172 12.97 14.66 7.43
CA VAL A 172 13.68 15.50 6.47
C VAL A 172 12.70 16.27 5.58
N GLY A 173 11.63 15.60 5.12
CA GLY A 173 10.56 16.23 4.35
C GLY A 173 9.84 17.35 5.12
N LEU A 174 9.63 17.14 6.43
CA LEU A 174 9.05 18.16 7.32
C LEU A 174 9.94 19.40 7.45
N LEU A 175 11.26 19.20 7.63
CA LEU A 175 12.22 20.31 7.71
C LEU A 175 12.33 21.09 6.39
N MET A 176 12.39 20.39 5.25
CA MET A 176 12.44 21.01 3.93
C MET A 176 11.20 21.86 3.65
N SER A 177 10.02 21.35 4.01
CA SER A 177 8.76 22.09 3.89
C SER A 177 8.73 23.32 4.80
N GLY A 178 9.18 23.18 6.05
CA GLY A 178 9.25 24.27 7.02
C GLY A 178 10.22 25.38 6.61
N TYR A 179 11.39 25.02 6.05
CA TYR A 179 12.39 25.96 5.55
C TYR A 179 11.92 26.65 4.25
N GLY A 180 11.38 25.89 3.30
CA GLY A 180 10.90 26.41 2.02
C GLY A 180 9.75 27.42 2.13
N SER A 181 9.00 27.39 3.25
CA SER A 181 7.92 28.33 3.57
C SER A 181 8.40 29.78 3.82
N ASN A 182 9.68 29.98 4.14
CA ASN A 182 10.28 31.29 4.48
C ASN A 182 9.43 32.12 5.47
N ASN A 183 8.97 31.47 6.55
CA ASN A 183 8.24 32.11 7.63
C ASN A 183 8.78 31.61 8.99
N LYS A 184 9.05 32.54 9.92
CA LYS A 184 9.62 32.24 11.25
C LYS A 184 8.81 31.19 12.01
N TYR A 185 7.48 31.32 12.00
CA TYR A 185 6.58 30.41 12.72
C TYR A 185 6.50 29.03 12.06
N SER A 186 6.41 28.98 10.73
CA SER A 186 6.37 27.72 9.99
C SER A 186 7.67 26.94 10.14
N PHE A 187 8.81 27.63 10.15
CA PHE A 187 10.12 27.02 10.33
C PHE A 187 10.29 26.45 11.76
N LEU A 188 9.93 27.22 12.79
CA LEU A 188 9.95 26.73 14.18
C LEU A 188 8.98 25.56 14.39
N GLY A 189 7.81 25.59 13.74
CA GLY A 189 6.87 24.47 13.75
C GLY A 189 7.46 23.20 13.11
N GLY A 190 8.12 23.35 11.96
CA GLY A 190 8.83 22.26 11.28
C GLY A 190 9.95 21.66 12.13
N LEU A 191 10.77 22.49 12.78
CA LEU A 191 11.82 22.04 13.70
C LEU A 191 11.26 21.23 14.88
N ARG A 192 10.14 21.69 15.47
CA ARG A 192 9.47 20.97 16.57
C ARG A 192 8.93 19.63 16.13
N ALA A 193 8.26 19.56 14.98
CA ALA A 193 7.72 18.32 14.44
C ALA A 193 8.83 17.32 14.11
N ALA A 194 9.92 17.78 13.50
CA ALA A 194 11.07 16.93 13.21
C ALA A 194 11.75 16.41 14.48
N ALA A 195 12.02 17.28 15.47
CA ALA A 195 12.59 16.87 16.75
C ALA A 195 11.71 15.84 17.47
N GLN A 196 10.38 16.03 17.45
CA GLN A 196 9.43 15.09 18.00
C GLN A 196 9.51 13.73 17.29
N SER A 197 9.43 13.72 15.96
CA SER A 197 9.45 12.48 15.17
C SER A 197 10.74 11.68 15.43
N ILE A 198 11.89 12.34 15.38
CA ILE A 198 13.20 11.71 15.65
C ILE A 198 13.26 11.16 17.08
N SER A 199 12.70 11.88 18.06
CA SER A 199 12.68 11.44 19.45
C SER A 199 11.88 10.15 19.66
N TYR A 200 10.81 9.93 18.87
CA TYR A 200 9.99 8.71 18.96
C TYR A 200 10.55 7.53 18.16
N GLU A 201 11.53 7.73 17.28
CA GLU A 201 12.16 6.64 16.52
C GLU A 201 13.06 5.75 17.38
N ILE A 202 13.79 6.35 18.34
CA ILE A 202 14.66 5.60 19.25
C ILE A 202 13.87 4.59 20.09
N PRO A 203 12.81 4.97 20.84
CA PRO A 203 12.03 4.01 21.61
C PRO A 203 11.30 3.00 20.71
N LEU A 204 10.81 3.41 19.54
CA LEU A 204 10.20 2.50 18.56
C LEU A 204 11.19 1.40 18.12
N THR A 205 12.43 1.79 17.80
CA THR A 205 13.49 0.87 17.39
C THR A 205 13.84 -0.10 18.52
N LEU A 206 13.89 0.37 19.76
CA LEU A 206 14.12 -0.50 20.93
C LEU A 206 12.98 -1.51 21.15
N CYS A 207 11.72 -1.10 20.98
CA CYS A 207 10.57 -2.00 21.05
C CYS A 207 10.64 -3.09 19.98
N VAL A 208 10.99 -2.71 18.74
CA VAL A 208 11.15 -3.66 17.64
C VAL A 208 12.30 -4.64 17.91
N LEU A 209 13.44 -4.13 18.39
CA LEU A 209 14.60 -4.97 18.74
C LEU A 209 14.24 -6.02 19.78
N SER A 210 13.45 -5.66 20.80
CA SER A 210 12.96 -6.60 21.83
C SER A 210 12.17 -7.77 21.23
N ILE A 211 11.32 -7.49 20.23
CA ILE A 211 10.54 -8.53 19.52
C ILE A 211 11.45 -9.38 18.64
N SER A 212 12.40 -8.77 17.92
CA SER A 212 13.35 -9.50 17.07
C SER A 212 14.23 -10.46 17.87
N LEU A 213 14.67 -10.07 19.08
CA LEU A 213 15.43 -10.95 19.97
C LEU A 213 14.65 -12.18 20.40
N ARG A 214 13.32 -12.07 20.58
CA ARG A 214 12.46 -13.22 20.89
C ARG A 214 12.40 -14.23 19.75
N VAL A 215 12.44 -13.78 18.50
CA VAL A 215 12.35 -14.64 17.30
C VAL A 215 13.63 -15.45 17.07
N ILE A 216 14.78 -14.98 17.57
CA ILE A 216 16.08 -15.65 17.41
C ILE A 216 16.23 -16.85 18.37
N ARG A 217 15.34 -16.99 19.36
CA ARG A 217 15.29 -18.12 20.30
C ARG A 217 14.25 -19.16 19.88
#